data_AF-A0A9P7J6J3-F1
#
_entry.id   AF-A0A9P7J6J3-F1
#
_cell.length_a   1.000
_cell.length_b   1.000
_cell.length_c   1.000
_cell.angle_alpha   90.00
_cell.angle_beta   90.00
_cell.angle_gamma   90.00
#
_symmetry.space_group_name_H-M   'P 1'
#
loop_
_entity.id
_entity.type
_entity.pdbx_description
1 polymer ?
#
loop_
_entity_poly.entity_id
_entity_poly.type
_entity_poly.pdbx_seq_one_letter_code
_entity_poly.pdbx_strand_id
1 'polypeptide(L)' 'RRTLVDKVLAHSGRCADSTFQILWKSGDTTWLPYDRVAKLGVLKDYFAVLGIEHVSEL' A
#
# COMPACT_ATOMS: atom_id res chain seq x y z
N ARG A 1 -15.70 9.57 -5.22
CA ARG A 1 -14.65 9.58 -6.26
C ARG A 1 -14.27 8.14 -6.57
N ARG A 2 -14.15 7.75 -7.84
CA ARG A 2 -13.77 6.38 -8.23
C ARG A 2 -12.23 6.33 -8.31
N THR A 3 -11.57 5.65 -7.36
CA THR A 3 -10.11 5.47 -7.36
C THR A 3 -9.71 4.49 -8.48
N LEU A 4 -8.51 4.62 -9.04
CA LEU A 4 -7.93 3.65 -9.97
C LEU A 4 -7.22 2.48 -9.26
N VAL A 5 -6.97 2.62 -7.96
CA VAL A 5 -6.33 1.60 -7.13
C VAL A 5 -7.37 0.58 -6.68
N ASP A 6 -7.00 -0.70 -6.71
CA ASP A 6 -7.79 -1.79 -6.15
C ASP A 6 -7.35 -2.09 -4.71
N LYS A 7 -6.13 -2.63 -4.51
CA LYS A 7 -5.60 -2.97 -3.18
C LYS A 7 -4.08 -3.09 -3.14
N VAL A 8 -3.53 -3.21 -1.93
CA VAL A 8 -2.13 -3.62 -1.71
C VAL A 8 -2.07 -5.15 -1.67
N LEU A 9 -1.10 -5.74 -2.37
CA LEU A 9 -0.87 -7.19 -2.40
C LEU A 9 0.25 -7.62 -1.43
N ALA A 10 1.31 -6.82 -1.34
CA ALA A 10 2.50 -7.12 -0.56
C ALA A 10 3.26 -5.83 -0.21
N HIS A 11 4.19 -5.95 0.73
CA HIS A 11 5.20 -4.94 1.00
C HIS A 11 6.59 -5.58 1.14
N SER A 12 7.63 -4.77 1.02
CA SER A 12 9.02 -5.14 1.28
C SER A 12 9.78 -3.94 1.82
N GLY A 13 10.71 -4.17 2.75
CA GLY A 13 11.41 -3.11 3.47
C GLY A 13 10.89 -2.97 4.89
N ARG A 14 11.20 -1.83 5.52
CA ARG A 14 10.83 -1.53 6.91
C ARG A 14 10.39 -0.08 7.01
N CYS A 15 9.38 0.20 7.84
CA CYS A 15 8.95 1.57 8.10
C CYS A 15 8.73 2.38 6.80
N ALA A 16 9.19 3.64 6.77
CA ALA A 16 9.05 4.56 5.65
C ALA A 16 9.90 4.20 4.41
N ASP A 17 10.86 3.29 4.54
CA ASP A 17 11.68 2.79 3.42
C ASP A 17 10.99 1.63 2.68
N SER A 18 9.79 1.26 3.13
CA SER A 18 9.01 0.20 2.50
C SER A 18 8.53 0.56 1.10
N THR A 19 8.52 -0.45 0.24
CA THR A 19 7.81 -0.43 -1.04
C THR A 19 6.60 -1.35 -0.97
N PHE A 20 5.56 -1.03 -1.73
CA PHE A 20 4.31 -1.79 -1.75
C PHE A 20 3.94 -2.18 -3.17
N GLN A 21 3.51 -3.43 -3.32
CA GLN A 21 2.93 -3.91 -4.57
C GLN A 21 1.45 -3.53 -4.61
N ILE A 22 1.09 -2.69 -5.57
CA ILE A 22 -0.27 -2.20 -5.77
C ILE A 22 -0.92 -2.96 -6.91
N LEU A 23 -2.13 -3.46 -6.70
CA LEU A 23 -3.04 -3.90 -7.75
C LEU A 23 -3.90 -2.71 -8.20
N TRP A 24 -3.88 -2.44 -9.49
CA TRP A 24 -4.75 -1.44 -10.11
C TRP A 24 -6.04 -2.08 -10.59
N LYS A 25 -7.10 -1.28 -10.73
CA LYS A 25 -8.38 -1.75 -11.29
C LYS A 25 -8.28 -2.17 -12.76
N SER A 26 -7.22 -1.79 -13.47
CA SER A 26 -6.91 -2.32 -14.80
C SER A 26 -6.43 -3.78 -14.78
N GLY A 27 -6.02 -4.28 -13.61
CA GLY A 27 -5.40 -5.59 -13.44
C GLY A 27 -3.87 -5.53 -13.37
N ASP A 28 -3.25 -4.40 -13.71
CA ASP A 28 -1.80 -4.24 -13.63
C ASP A 28 -1.31 -4.24 -12.19
N THR A 29 -0.04 -4.59 -11.99
CA THR A 29 0.62 -4.43 -10.69
C THR A 29 1.88 -3.58 -10.80
N THR A 30 2.13 -2.74 -9.80
CA THR A 30 3.33 -1.90 -9.71
C THR A 30 3.86 -1.83 -8.30
N TRP A 31 5.18 -1.82 -8.15
CA TRP A 31 5.82 -1.49 -6.87
C TRP A 31 6.00 0.02 -6.74
N LEU A 32 5.57 0.59 -5.62
CA LEU A 32 5.69 2.01 -5.32
C LEU A 32 6.25 2.24 -3.91
N PRO A 33 7.07 3.28 -3.69
CA PRO A 33 7.53 3.65 -2.36
C PRO A 33 6.40 4.20 -1.48
N TYR A 34 6.57 4.09 -0.17
CA TYR A 34 5.59 4.49 0.84
C TYR A 34 5.01 5.91 0.62
N ASP A 35 5.86 6.89 0.32
CA ASP A 35 5.46 8.30 0.13
C ASP A 35 4.45 8.51 -1.02
N ARG A 36 4.50 7.64 -2.05
CA ARG A 36 3.54 7.62 -3.16
C ARG A 36 2.27 6.90 -2.76
N VAL A 37 2.39 5.76 -2.08
CA VAL A 37 1.25 4.92 -1.69
C VAL A 37 0.40 5.56 -0.60
N ALA A 38 1.02 6.29 0.34
CA ALA A 38 0.33 7.02 1.40
C ALA A 38 -0.70 8.03 0.84
N LYS A 39 -0.44 8.60 -0.34
CA LYS A 39 -1.35 9.54 -1.04
C LYS A 39 -2.52 8.84 -1.72
N LEU A 40 -2.47 7.52 -1.88
CA LEU A 40 -3.53 6.72 -2.53
C LEU A 40 -4.64 6.30 -1.56
N GLY A 41 -4.40 6.40 -0.24
CA GLY A 41 -5.40 6.08 0.78
C GLY A 41 -5.71 4.58 0.94
N VAL A 42 -4.86 3.69 0.42
CA VAL A 42 -5.09 2.23 0.42
C VAL A 42 -4.36 1.46 1.52
N LEU A 43 -3.47 2.14 2.25
CA LEU A 43 -2.68 1.49 3.31
C LEU A 43 -3.52 1.10 4.52
N LYS A 44 -4.64 1.79 4.77
CA LYS A 44 -5.49 1.52 5.94
C LYS A 44 -6.00 0.07 5.93
N ASP A 45 -6.54 -0.37 4.81
CA ASP A 45 -7.10 -1.73 4.68
C ASP A 45 -5.98 -2.78 4.75
N TYR A 46 -4.81 -2.46 4.21
CA TYR A 46 -3.64 -3.34 4.28
C TYR A 46 -3.11 -3.49 5.71
N PHE A 47 -2.97 -2.39 6.44
CA PHE A 47 -2.51 -2.38 7.82
C PHE A 47 -3.50 -3.08 8.76
N ALA A 48 -4.80 -2.91 8.53
CA ALA A 48 -5.83 -3.63 9.26
C ALA A 48 -5.70 -5.16 9.13
N VAL A 49 -5.31 -5.67 7.96
CA VAL A 49 -5.04 -7.11 7.75
C VAL A 49 -3.80 -7.57 8.53
N LEU A 50 -2.79 -6.71 8.67
CA LEU A 50 -1.56 -7.00 9.42
C LEU A 50 -1.71 -6.78 10.94
N GLY A 51 -2.79 -6.16 11.39
CA GLY A 51 -3.02 -5.83 12.80
C GLY A 51 -2.17 -4.67 13.33
N ILE A 52 -1.74 -3.76 12.44
CA ILE A 52 -0.95 -2.57 12.77
C ILE A 52 -1.72 -1.29 12.39
N GLU A 53 -1.31 -0.13 12.91
CA GLU A 53 -1.95 1.16 12.61
C GLU A 53 -1.07 2.06 11.74
N HIS A 54 0.26 1.95 11.91
CA HIS A 54 1.22 2.85 11.31
C HIS A 54 2.30 2.11 10.54
N VAL A 55 2.83 2.79 9.51
CA VAL A 55 3.95 2.27 8.72
C VAL A 55 5.17 1.95 9.59
N SER A 56 5.35 2.65 10.71
CA SER A 56 6.46 2.42 11.67
C SER A 56 6.44 1.07 12.37
N GLU A 57 5.34 0.32 12.23
CA GLU A 57 5.17 -1.02 12.79
C GLU A 57 5.46 -2.13 11.76
N LEU A 58 5.71 -1.76 10.50
CA LEU A 58 6.23 -2.67 9.46
C LEU A 58 7.71 -2.99 9.65
#